data_AF-A0A9E4PJH6-F1
#
_entry.id   AF-A0A9E4PJH6-F1
#
_cell.length_a   1.000
_cell.length_b   1.000
_cell.length_c   1.000
_cell.angle_alpha   90.00
_cell.angle_beta   90.00
_cell.angle_gamma   90.00
#
_symmetry.space_group_name_H-M   'P 1'
#
loop_
_entity.id
_entity.type
_entity.pdbx_description
1 polymer ?
#
loop_
_entity_poly.entity_id
_entity_poly.type
_entity_poly.pdbx_seq_one_letter_code
_entity_poly.pdbx_strand_id
1 'polypeptide(L)'
;MRRLPSLLLAALAASLAACGPGATPTPSPTAVPTASPTPTAAPATAIPDRDLFDLARRYRGVEAEPLTTAELYRDEPLGTVATFTAINVVALETFEIEARLAHVGEHALWYVSTAISVPDADLQEAARFFDQVLVPAVYGTFAGGGGPEGKITIVNAPLPGVAGYFSGADAMPVEVYPFSNERVALFMDTAGSIGSERYLGTLAHELQHVVHWTVDPSE
;
A
#
# COMPACT_ATOMS: atom_id res chain seq x y z
N MET A 1 13.36 -69.03 19.93
CA MET A 1 11.90 -68.83 20.10
C MET A 1 11.48 -67.83 19.03
N ARG A 2 10.96 -68.26 17.87
CA ARG A 2 9.55 -68.65 17.56
C ARG A 2 8.58 -67.48 17.78
N ARG A 3 7.68 -67.09 16.88
CA ARG A 3 7.41 -67.28 15.44
C ARG A 3 6.06 -66.53 15.25
N LEU A 4 5.91 -65.66 14.25
CA LEU A 4 4.60 -65.47 13.55
C LEU A 4 4.28 -66.79 12.78
N PRO A 5 3.06 -67.11 12.29
CA PRO A 5 2.06 -66.21 11.67
C PRO A 5 0.56 -66.68 11.73
N SER A 6 -0.30 -66.03 10.92
CA SER A 6 -1.39 -66.61 10.07
C SER A 6 -2.87 -66.63 10.52
N LEU A 7 -3.68 -65.88 9.75
CA LEU A 7 -4.88 -66.24 8.95
C LEU A 7 -6.00 -67.15 9.50
N LEU A 8 -7.27 -66.68 9.38
CA LEU A 8 -8.42 -67.26 8.62
C LEU A 8 -9.71 -66.51 9.06
N LEU A 9 -10.49 -65.85 8.20
CA LEU A 9 -11.46 -66.30 7.17
C LEU A 9 -12.80 -66.89 7.71
N ALA A 10 -13.89 -66.26 7.27
CA ALA A 10 -15.22 -66.80 6.92
C ALA A 10 -16.29 -67.12 8.00
N ALA A 11 -17.30 -66.25 8.03
CA ALA A 11 -18.72 -66.48 7.68
C ALA A 11 -19.66 -67.42 8.47
N LEU A 12 -20.87 -66.84 8.66
CA LEU A 12 -22.23 -67.42 8.58
C LEU A 12 -22.91 -67.91 9.88
N ALA A 13 -24.00 -67.24 10.27
CA ALA A 13 -25.33 -67.84 10.39
C ALA A 13 -26.41 -66.77 10.69
N ALA A 14 -27.52 -66.86 9.95
CA ALA A 14 -28.71 -66.04 10.09
C ALA A 14 -29.61 -66.52 11.24
N SER A 15 -30.39 -65.60 11.81
CA SER A 15 -31.60 -65.91 12.57
C SER A 15 -32.69 -64.90 12.20
N LEU A 16 -33.76 -65.41 11.58
CA LEU A 16 -35.03 -64.72 11.39
C LEU A 16 -35.88 -64.85 12.65
N ALA A 17 -36.50 -63.75 13.09
CA ALA A 17 -37.74 -63.76 13.86
C ALA A 17 -38.58 -62.50 13.52
N ALA A 18 -39.90 -62.67 13.54
CA ALA A 18 -40.87 -61.94 12.73
C ALA A 18 -41.44 -60.64 13.33
N CYS A 19 -41.78 -59.74 12.39
CA CYS A 19 -42.98 -58.89 12.25
C CYS A 19 -43.52 -58.04 13.42
N GLY A 20 -43.53 -56.72 13.18
CA GLY A 20 -44.63 -55.82 13.54
C GLY A 20 -44.76 -54.72 12.46
N PRO A 21 -45.97 -54.37 11.99
CA PRO A 21 -46.15 -53.37 10.95
C PRO A 21 -45.96 -51.96 11.53
N GLY A 22 -44.75 -51.43 11.42
CA GLY A 22 -44.49 -50.01 11.71
C GLY A 22 -45.02 -49.14 10.58
N ALA A 23 -46.00 -48.28 10.89
CA ALA A 23 -46.52 -47.28 9.96
C ALA A 23 -45.39 -46.41 9.41
N THR A 24 -45.26 -46.36 8.08
CA THR A 24 -44.38 -45.41 7.39
C THR A 24 -44.96 -44.00 7.52
N PRO A 25 -44.25 -43.03 8.12
CA PRO A 25 -44.71 -41.65 8.12
C PRO A 25 -44.62 -41.10 6.68
N THR A 26 -45.73 -40.57 6.19
CA THR A 26 -45.78 -39.80 4.93
C THR A 26 -44.93 -38.54 5.06
N PRO A 27 -44.06 -38.20 4.09
CA PRO A 27 -43.32 -36.94 4.15
C PRO A 27 -44.31 -35.76 4.06
N SER A 28 -44.26 -34.87 5.06
CA SER A 28 -44.97 -33.59 5.00
C SER A 28 -44.36 -32.70 3.91
N PRO A 29 -45.15 -31.92 3.17
CA PRO A 29 -44.61 -30.94 2.24
C PRO A 29 -43.83 -29.88 3.02
N THR A 30 -42.54 -29.76 2.72
CA THR A 30 -41.69 -28.68 3.23
C THR A 30 -42.27 -27.34 2.82
N ALA A 31 -42.62 -26.49 3.79
CA ALA A 31 -43.02 -25.12 3.51
C ALA A 31 -41.87 -24.38 2.82
N VAL A 32 -42.14 -23.79 1.65
CA VAL A 32 -41.20 -22.91 0.96
C VAL A 32 -41.02 -21.66 1.83
N PRO A 33 -39.80 -21.27 2.23
CA PRO A 33 -39.63 -20.05 3.01
C PRO A 33 -40.12 -18.85 2.19
N THR A 34 -41.05 -18.09 2.75
CA THR A 34 -41.49 -16.81 2.20
C THR A 34 -40.31 -15.85 2.19
N ALA A 35 -40.01 -15.25 1.04
CA ALA A 35 -38.96 -14.25 0.95
C ALA A 35 -39.25 -13.09 1.90
N SER A 36 -38.31 -12.78 2.80
CA SER A 36 -38.37 -11.58 3.63
C SER A 36 -38.34 -10.33 2.73
N PRO A 37 -39.10 -9.26 3.07
CA PRO A 37 -39.01 -8.02 2.32
C PRO A 37 -37.58 -7.48 2.38
N THR A 38 -37.00 -7.20 1.22
CA THR A 38 -35.71 -6.51 1.12
C THR A 38 -35.83 -5.16 1.83
N PRO A 39 -34.94 -4.80 2.76
CA PRO A 39 -34.96 -3.47 3.36
C PRO A 39 -34.88 -2.44 2.24
N THR A 40 -35.81 -1.48 2.24
CA THR A 40 -35.75 -0.34 1.32
C THR A 40 -34.45 0.39 1.61
N ALA A 41 -33.58 0.50 0.60
CA ALA A 41 -32.35 1.26 0.72
C ALA A 41 -32.72 2.70 1.14
N ALA A 42 -32.13 3.17 2.24
CA ALA A 42 -32.14 4.60 2.53
C ALA A 42 -31.59 5.35 1.30
N PRO A 43 -32.08 6.57 0.99
CA PRO A 43 -31.47 7.36 -0.07
C PRO A 43 -29.97 7.43 0.20
N ALA A 44 -29.16 6.96 -0.75
CA ALA A 44 -27.72 6.95 -0.60
C ALA A 44 -27.24 8.39 -0.51
N THR A 45 -26.98 8.88 0.70
CA THR A 45 -26.09 10.02 0.90
C THR A 45 -24.72 9.59 0.38
N ALA A 46 -24.18 10.35 -0.58
CA ALA A 46 -22.82 10.14 -1.04
C ALA A 46 -21.88 10.17 0.17
N ILE A 47 -21.05 9.13 0.31
CA ILE A 47 -20.00 9.11 1.33
C ILE A 47 -18.98 10.17 0.91
N PRO A 48 -18.70 11.18 1.75
CA PRO A 48 -17.73 12.22 1.40
C PRO A 48 -16.32 11.63 1.33
N ASP A 49 -15.49 12.21 0.47
CA ASP A 49 -14.07 11.86 0.35
C ASP A 49 -13.30 12.17 1.64
N ARG A 50 -12.11 11.59 1.76
CA ARG A 50 -11.20 11.78 2.89
C ARG A 50 -10.49 13.14 2.81
N ASP A 51 -11.17 14.20 3.25
CA ASP A 51 -10.58 15.55 3.37
C ASP A 51 -9.88 15.73 4.74
N LEU A 52 -8.54 15.74 4.74
CA LEU A 52 -7.75 15.87 5.96
C LEU A 52 -7.82 17.26 6.60
N PHE A 53 -7.99 18.34 5.83
CA PHE A 53 -8.19 19.68 6.37
C PHE A 53 -9.53 19.78 7.10
N ASP A 54 -10.59 19.29 6.47
CA ASP A 54 -11.92 19.27 7.09
C ASP A 54 -11.95 18.39 8.35
N LEU A 55 -11.28 17.22 8.30
CA LEU A 55 -11.15 16.35 9.47
C LEU A 55 -10.35 17.02 10.60
N ALA A 56 -9.23 17.68 10.30
CA ALA A 56 -8.43 18.39 11.29
C ALA A 56 -9.22 19.53 11.94
N ARG A 57 -9.96 20.30 11.15
CA ARG A 57 -10.85 21.35 11.63
C ARG A 57 -11.96 20.80 12.53
N ARG A 58 -12.71 19.80 12.07
CA ARG A 58 -13.87 19.27 12.81
C ARG A 58 -13.50 18.55 14.11
N TYR A 59 -12.41 17.79 14.12
CA TYR A 59 -12.08 16.91 15.24
C TYR A 59 -10.97 17.45 16.15
N ARG A 60 -10.10 18.35 15.65
CA ARG A 60 -9.00 18.93 16.43
C ARG A 60 -9.04 20.45 16.52
N GLY A 61 -9.96 21.13 15.81
CA GLY A 61 -10.02 22.59 15.80
C GLY A 61 -8.81 23.24 15.13
N VAL A 62 -8.09 22.50 14.28
CA VAL A 62 -6.93 22.99 13.54
C VAL A 62 -7.39 23.60 12.23
N GLU A 63 -7.04 24.86 12.01
CA GLU A 63 -7.16 25.56 10.74
C GLU A 63 -5.72 25.80 10.22
N ALA A 64 -5.42 25.31 9.03
CA ALA A 64 -4.13 25.48 8.38
C ALA A 64 -4.33 25.70 6.89
N GLU A 65 -3.43 26.44 6.28
CA GLU A 65 -3.44 26.66 4.83
C GLU A 65 -2.68 25.54 4.12
N PRO A 66 -3.07 25.17 2.88
CA PRO A 66 -2.30 24.25 2.06
C PRO A 66 -0.86 24.73 1.82
N LEU A 67 0.07 23.78 1.77
CA LEU A 67 1.45 24.04 1.38
C LEU A 67 1.49 24.53 -0.07
N THR A 68 2.37 25.51 -0.33
CA THR A 68 2.65 25.98 -1.68
C THR A 68 3.47 24.97 -2.47
N THR A 69 3.42 25.05 -3.81
CA THR A 69 4.27 24.23 -4.69
C THR A 69 5.76 24.36 -4.33
N ALA A 70 6.23 25.56 -3.94
CA ALA A 70 7.63 25.78 -3.53
C ALA A 70 7.99 25.06 -2.22
N GLU A 71 7.05 24.92 -1.30
CA GLU A 71 7.23 24.15 -0.07
C GLU A 71 7.24 22.64 -0.36
N LEU A 72 6.31 22.17 -1.22
CA LEU A 72 6.17 20.75 -1.56
C LEU A 72 7.33 20.19 -2.41
N TYR A 73 7.89 21.01 -3.29
CA TYR A 73 8.96 20.64 -4.24
C TYR A 73 10.25 21.44 -4.02
N ARG A 74 10.55 21.71 -2.76
CA ARG A 74 11.74 22.42 -2.29
C ARG A 74 13.04 21.82 -2.81
N ASP A 75 13.84 22.66 -3.46
CA ASP A 75 15.22 22.32 -3.84
C ASP A 75 16.16 22.34 -2.63
N GLU A 76 17.11 21.41 -2.60
CA GLU A 76 18.07 21.25 -1.51
C GLU A 76 19.49 21.02 -2.07
N PRO A 77 20.55 21.56 -1.43
CA PRO A 77 21.91 21.36 -1.92
C PRO A 77 22.34 19.90 -1.75
N LEU A 78 23.10 19.38 -2.72
CA LEU A 78 23.66 18.03 -2.65
C LEU A 78 24.44 17.83 -1.34
N GLY A 79 24.22 16.69 -0.68
CA GLY A 79 24.80 16.37 0.61
C GLY A 79 23.99 16.82 1.82
N THR A 80 22.86 17.52 1.63
CA THR A 80 21.90 17.82 2.71
C THR A 80 21.51 16.55 3.44
N VAL A 81 21.52 16.60 4.78
CA VAL A 81 20.98 15.53 5.63
C VAL A 81 19.65 16.00 6.18
N ALA A 82 18.62 15.17 6.05
CA ALA A 82 17.28 15.43 6.52
C ALA A 82 16.71 14.19 7.23
N THR A 83 15.76 14.44 8.12
CA THR A 83 14.99 13.37 8.79
C THR A 83 13.63 13.27 8.14
N PHE A 84 13.20 12.06 7.85
CA PHE A 84 11.89 11.74 7.29
C PHE A 84 11.12 10.84 8.25
N THR A 85 9.83 11.09 8.40
CA THR A 85 8.93 10.15 9.09
C THR A 85 8.44 9.12 8.09
N ALA A 86 8.57 7.84 8.41
CA ALA A 86 8.14 6.73 7.57
C ALA A 86 7.30 5.72 8.34
N ILE A 87 6.62 4.81 7.64
CA ILE A 87 5.76 3.79 8.24
C ILE A 87 6.42 2.41 8.28
N ASN A 88 6.29 1.74 9.41
CA ASN A 88 6.57 0.32 9.58
C ASN A 88 5.24 -0.44 9.51
N VAL A 89 4.96 -1.08 8.38
CA VAL A 89 3.66 -1.76 8.17
C VAL A 89 3.56 -3.09 8.94
N VAL A 90 4.68 -3.64 9.40
CA VAL A 90 4.70 -4.85 10.22
C VAL A 90 4.29 -4.53 11.66
N ALA A 91 4.88 -3.48 12.23
CA ALA A 91 4.61 -3.05 13.61
C ALA A 91 3.43 -2.07 13.73
N LEU A 92 2.93 -1.55 12.60
CA LEU A 92 1.85 -0.55 12.53
C LEU A 92 2.19 0.75 13.28
N GLU A 93 3.42 1.22 13.11
CA GLU A 93 3.94 2.43 13.75
C GLU A 93 4.71 3.30 12.76
N THR A 94 4.97 4.54 13.14
CA THR A 94 5.89 5.44 12.42
C THR A 94 7.29 5.36 13.01
N PHE A 95 8.31 5.58 12.18
CA PHE A 95 9.71 5.68 12.61
C PHE A 95 10.44 6.75 11.80
N GLU A 96 11.57 7.21 12.31
CA GLU A 96 12.38 8.23 11.64
C GLU A 96 13.50 7.62 10.80
N ILE A 97 13.74 8.21 9.64
CA ILE A 97 14.84 7.90 8.73
C ILE A 97 15.71 9.15 8.62
N GLU A 98 16.95 9.08 9.10
CA GLU A 98 17.96 10.05 8.71
C GLU A 98 18.52 9.65 7.33
N ALA A 99 18.47 10.57 6.37
CA ALA A 99 18.94 10.33 5.01
C ALA A 99 19.70 11.54 4.45
N ARG A 100 20.67 11.25 3.58
CA ARG A 100 21.48 12.24 2.87
C ARG A 100 21.04 12.32 1.41
N LEU A 101 20.89 13.55 0.90
CA LEU A 101 20.70 13.83 -0.52
C LEU A 101 21.97 13.44 -1.29
N ALA A 102 21.93 12.27 -1.92
CA ALA A 102 23.08 11.66 -2.59
C ALA A 102 23.10 11.94 -4.09
N HIS A 103 21.97 12.28 -4.70
CA HIS A 103 21.89 12.68 -6.10
C HIS A 103 20.74 13.66 -6.35
N VAL A 104 20.93 14.59 -7.29
CA VAL A 104 19.90 15.54 -7.75
C VAL A 104 19.67 15.29 -9.23
N GLY A 105 18.52 14.73 -9.57
CA GLY A 105 18.09 14.47 -10.94
C GLY A 105 17.31 15.65 -11.52
N GLU A 106 16.74 15.45 -12.71
CA GLU A 106 15.89 16.44 -13.38
C GLU A 106 14.54 16.59 -12.65
N HIS A 107 13.90 15.46 -12.32
CA HIS A 107 12.58 15.42 -11.70
C HIS A 107 12.57 14.91 -10.26
N ALA A 108 13.72 14.58 -9.67
CA ALA A 108 13.77 14.04 -8.32
C ALA A 108 15.02 14.38 -7.50
N LEU A 109 14.83 14.49 -6.18
CA LEU A 109 15.87 14.53 -5.15
C LEU A 109 16.04 13.12 -4.57
N TRP A 110 17.23 12.54 -4.69
CA TRP A 110 17.50 11.15 -4.28
C TRP A 110 18.19 11.11 -2.93
N TYR A 111 17.40 10.86 -1.90
CA TYR A 111 17.85 10.64 -0.54
C TYR A 111 18.20 9.17 -0.31
N VAL A 112 19.30 8.92 0.39
CA VAL A 112 19.74 7.59 0.81
C VAL A 112 19.95 7.62 2.32
N SER A 113 19.32 6.68 3.04
CA SER A 113 19.46 6.56 4.49
C SER A 113 20.92 6.46 4.89
N THR A 114 21.30 7.15 5.98
CA THR A 114 22.66 7.12 6.53
C THR A 114 23.03 5.74 7.11
N ALA A 115 22.03 4.85 7.30
CA ALA A 115 22.21 3.49 7.78
C ALA A 115 22.61 2.48 6.69
N ILE A 116 22.57 2.87 5.41
CA ILE A 116 22.90 1.99 4.27
C ILE A 116 23.95 2.62 3.37
N SER A 117 24.58 1.78 2.55
CA SER A 117 25.51 2.21 1.50
C SER A 117 25.01 1.71 0.17
N VAL A 118 24.84 2.63 -0.78
CA VAL A 118 24.44 2.36 -2.16
C VAL A 118 25.61 2.79 -3.06
N PRO A 119 26.01 1.98 -4.07
CA PRO A 119 26.97 2.43 -5.05
C PRO A 119 26.47 3.64 -5.84
N ASP A 120 27.30 4.69 -5.94
CA ASP A 120 26.93 5.92 -6.65
C ASP A 120 26.51 5.67 -8.11
N ALA A 121 27.13 4.68 -8.76
CA ALA A 121 26.81 4.30 -10.13
C ALA A 121 25.38 3.76 -10.26
N ASP A 122 24.96 2.88 -9.34
CA ASP A 122 23.62 2.29 -9.33
C ASP A 122 22.56 3.37 -9.07
N LEU A 123 22.84 4.29 -8.13
CA LEU A 123 21.94 5.41 -7.83
C LEU A 123 21.79 6.34 -9.04
N GLN A 124 22.89 6.71 -9.69
CA GLN A 124 22.87 7.57 -10.88
C GLN A 124 22.19 6.91 -12.07
N GLU A 125 22.36 5.59 -12.24
CA GLU A 125 21.67 4.84 -13.29
C GLU A 125 20.16 4.78 -13.04
N ALA A 126 19.74 4.50 -11.80
CA ALA A 126 18.34 4.54 -11.42
C ALA A 126 17.73 5.94 -11.60
N ALA A 127 18.44 7.00 -11.20
CA ALA A 127 18.02 8.39 -11.38
C ALA A 127 17.84 8.76 -12.85
N ARG A 128 18.82 8.41 -13.70
CA ARG A 128 18.71 8.61 -15.15
C ARG A 128 17.53 7.86 -15.74
N PHE A 129 17.31 6.61 -15.33
CA PHE A 129 16.18 5.82 -15.82
C PHE A 129 14.84 6.41 -15.37
N PHE A 130 14.75 6.89 -14.13
CA PHE A 130 13.57 7.59 -13.63
C PHE A 130 13.25 8.82 -14.49
N ASP A 131 14.22 9.70 -14.71
CA ASP A 131 14.03 10.94 -15.46
C ASP A 131 13.71 10.69 -16.94
N GLN A 132 14.42 9.75 -17.58
CA GLN A 132 14.35 9.56 -19.04
C GLN A 132 13.29 8.56 -19.49
N VAL A 133 12.87 7.66 -18.60
CA VAL A 133 11.96 6.55 -18.94
C VAL A 133 10.71 6.58 -18.08
N LEU A 134 10.83 6.55 -16.76
CA LEU A 134 9.65 6.41 -15.89
C LEU A 134 8.77 7.66 -15.92
N VAL A 135 9.34 8.85 -15.75
CA VAL A 135 8.57 10.11 -15.76
C VAL A 135 7.81 10.26 -17.08
N PRO A 136 8.43 10.21 -18.28
CA PRO A 136 7.71 10.31 -19.53
C PRO A 136 6.65 9.22 -19.73
N ALA A 137 6.94 7.97 -19.35
CA ALA A 137 6.01 6.86 -19.53
C ALA A 137 4.78 6.97 -18.63
N VAL A 138 4.97 7.23 -17.34
CA VAL A 138 3.89 7.33 -16.35
C VAL A 138 3.05 8.58 -16.61
N TYR A 139 3.66 9.76 -16.74
CA TYR A 139 2.91 10.99 -17.04
C TYR A 139 2.27 10.94 -18.43
N GLY A 140 2.94 10.37 -19.42
CA GLY A 140 2.36 10.15 -20.76
C GLY A 140 1.10 9.30 -20.73
N THR A 141 1.07 8.28 -19.88
CA THR A 141 -0.06 7.35 -19.78
C THR A 141 -1.22 7.94 -18.97
N PHE A 142 -0.94 8.58 -17.84
CA PHE A 142 -1.97 8.95 -16.86
C PHE A 142 -2.28 10.45 -16.78
N ALA A 143 -1.39 11.33 -17.26
CA ALA A 143 -1.55 12.78 -17.21
C ALA A 143 -1.54 13.46 -18.60
N GLY A 144 -1.48 12.69 -19.69
CA GLY A 144 -1.38 13.22 -21.05
C GLY A 144 0.02 13.77 -21.41
N GLY A 145 1.03 13.48 -20.60
CA GLY A 145 2.43 13.90 -20.79
C GLY A 145 2.92 14.92 -19.77
N GLY A 146 4.10 15.49 -20.03
CA GLY A 146 4.76 16.42 -19.12
C GLY A 146 5.58 15.69 -18.05
N GLY A 147 5.53 16.22 -16.83
CA GLY A 147 6.25 15.73 -15.66
C GLY A 147 5.73 16.40 -14.38
N PRO A 148 6.32 16.10 -13.22
CA PRO A 148 5.93 16.72 -11.96
C PRO A 148 6.17 18.23 -11.95
N GLU A 149 5.42 18.96 -11.12
CA GLU A 149 5.57 20.42 -10.97
C GLU A 149 6.94 20.86 -10.46
N GLY A 150 7.66 19.96 -9.79
CA GLY A 150 9.03 20.15 -9.34
C GLY A 150 9.69 18.81 -9.01
N LYS A 151 10.80 18.84 -8.25
CA LYS A 151 11.54 17.62 -7.93
C LYS A 151 10.85 16.83 -6.82
N ILE A 152 10.37 15.63 -7.16
CA ILE A 152 9.82 14.68 -6.17
C ILE A 152 10.95 14.19 -5.27
N THR A 153 10.72 14.08 -3.97
CA THR A 153 11.71 13.48 -3.06
C THR A 153 11.61 11.96 -3.12
N ILE A 154 12.70 11.26 -3.37
CA ILE A 154 12.78 9.79 -3.31
C ILE A 154 13.67 9.41 -2.14
N VAL A 155 13.11 8.78 -1.11
CA VAL A 155 13.81 8.35 0.11
C VAL A 155 14.08 6.86 0.03
N ASN A 156 15.36 6.48 -0.06
CA ASN A 156 15.81 5.10 -0.10
C ASN A 156 16.28 4.65 1.29
N ALA A 157 15.58 3.71 1.89
CA ALA A 157 15.88 3.20 3.22
C ALA A 157 15.38 1.77 3.41
N PRO A 158 15.80 1.05 4.47
CA PRO A 158 15.13 -0.17 4.89
C PRO A 158 13.69 0.15 5.35
N LEU A 159 12.69 -0.41 4.67
CA LEU A 159 11.27 -0.23 5.00
C LEU A 159 10.64 -1.58 5.39
N PRO A 160 10.32 -1.80 6.68
CA PRO A 160 9.79 -3.09 7.10
C PRO A 160 8.40 -3.38 6.51
N GLY A 161 8.30 -4.44 5.70
CA GLY A 161 7.04 -5.02 5.24
C GLY A 161 6.46 -4.42 3.95
N VAL A 162 7.15 -3.48 3.32
CA VAL A 162 6.72 -2.83 2.08
C VAL A 162 7.90 -2.64 1.12
N ALA A 163 7.66 -2.68 -0.19
CA ALA A 163 8.72 -2.46 -1.20
C ALA A 163 8.90 -0.98 -1.56
N GLY A 164 7.84 -0.20 -1.40
CA GLY A 164 7.79 1.24 -1.57
C GLY A 164 6.37 1.74 -1.32
N TYR A 165 6.20 3.04 -1.09
CA TYR A 165 4.89 3.67 -0.98
C TYR A 165 4.95 5.17 -1.26
N PHE A 166 3.81 5.70 -1.68
CA PHE A 166 3.45 7.12 -1.64
C PHE A 166 2.35 7.35 -0.60
N SER A 167 2.31 8.54 0.00
CA SER A 167 1.22 8.99 0.87
C SER A 167 0.94 10.46 0.64
N GLY A 168 -0.27 10.79 0.17
CA GLY A 168 -0.70 12.19 0.03
C GLY A 168 -0.75 12.96 1.36
N ALA A 169 -0.79 12.25 2.49
CA ALA A 169 -0.73 12.86 3.81
C ALA A 169 0.64 13.51 4.11
N ASP A 170 1.71 13.09 3.41
CA ASP A 170 3.03 13.71 3.50
C ASP A 170 3.10 15.08 2.82
N ALA A 171 2.12 15.43 2.00
CA ALA A 171 2.00 16.75 1.38
C ALA A 171 1.11 17.71 2.20
N MET A 172 0.76 17.36 3.43
CA MET A 172 -0.04 18.20 4.32
C MET A 172 0.84 19.00 5.28
N PRO A 173 0.39 20.18 5.77
CA PRO A 173 1.05 20.83 6.89
C PRO A 173 1.11 19.91 8.12
N VAL A 174 2.19 19.96 8.91
CA VAL A 174 2.31 19.12 10.11
C VAL A 174 1.20 19.36 11.14
N GLU A 175 0.60 20.56 11.17
CA GLU A 175 -0.56 20.86 12.00
C GLU A 175 -1.78 20.00 11.61
N VAL A 176 -1.93 19.75 10.31
CA VAL A 176 -2.99 18.90 9.74
C VAL A 176 -2.63 17.43 9.86
N TYR A 177 -1.38 17.03 9.60
CA TYR A 177 -0.96 15.65 9.76
C TYR A 177 0.41 15.58 10.47
N PRO A 178 0.46 15.24 11.77
CA PRO A 178 1.68 15.34 12.58
C PRO A 178 2.87 14.48 12.11
N PHE A 179 2.61 13.48 11.27
CA PHE A 179 3.65 12.60 10.69
C PHE A 179 4.01 12.98 9.25
N SER A 180 3.49 14.11 8.76
CA SER A 180 3.77 14.61 7.43
C SER A 180 5.24 14.98 7.26
N ASN A 181 5.76 14.75 6.06
CA ASN A 181 7.07 15.21 5.64
C ASN A 181 7.04 16.59 4.94
N GLU A 182 5.85 17.19 4.81
CA GLU A 182 5.57 18.47 4.14
C GLU A 182 6.15 18.57 2.72
N ARG A 183 6.11 17.46 1.99
CA ARG A 183 6.65 17.33 0.62
C ARG A 183 6.03 16.15 -0.12
N VAL A 184 6.07 16.19 -1.44
CA VAL A 184 5.75 15.02 -2.26
C VAL A 184 6.94 14.06 -2.23
N ALA A 185 6.78 12.94 -1.50
CA ALA A 185 7.83 11.96 -1.29
C ALA A 185 7.40 10.54 -1.69
N LEU A 186 8.33 9.81 -2.31
CA LEU A 186 8.26 8.38 -2.55
C LEU A 186 9.25 7.69 -1.61
N PHE A 187 8.77 6.74 -0.82
CA PHE A 187 9.61 5.92 0.04
C PHE A 187 9.88 4.59 -0.64
N MET A 188 11.15 4.22 -0.76
CA MET A 188 11.59 3.02 -1.48
C MET A 188 12.41 2.12 -0.57
N ASP A 189 12.02 0.84 -0.48
CA ASP A 189 12.79 -0.15 0.26
C ASP A 189 14.06 -0.52 -0.49
N THR A 190 15.14 -0.67 0.26
CA THR A 190 16.46 -1.00 -0.30
C THR A 190 16.87 -2.45 -0.08
N ALA A 191 15.97 -3.34 0.36
CA ALA A 191 16.27 -4.77 0.39
C ALA A 191 16.37 -5.35 -1.03
N GLY A 192 15.71 -4.72 -2.01
CA GLY A 192 16.01 -4.88 -3.43
C GLY A 192 17.11 -3.91 -3.85
N SER A 193 18.12 -4.37 -4.61
CA SER A 193 19.16 -3.50 -5.15
C SER A 193 18.53 -2.33 -5.93
N ILE A 194 18.98 -1.11 -5.62
CA ILE A 194 18.56 0.10 -6.36
C ILE A 194 18.87 -0.09 -7.84
N GLY A 195 17.93 0.32 -8.70
CA GLY A 195 18.05 0.17 -10.15
C GLY A 195 17.68 -1.22 -10.70
N SER A 196 17.41 -2.23 -9.85
CA SER A 196 16.87 -3.50 -10.32
C SER A 196 15.47 -3.34 -10.94
N GLU A 197 15.07 -4.26 -11.82
CA GLU A 197 13.74 -4.23 -12.44
C GLU A 197 12.61 -4.19 -11.41
N ARG A 198 12.76 -4.92 -10.30
CA ARG A 198 11.79 -4.89 -9.20
C ARG A 198 11.73 -3.51 -8.55
N TYR A 199 12.88 -2.91 -8.24
CA TYR A 199 12.96 -1.58 -7.66
C TYR A 199 12.33 -0.53 -8.59
N LEU A 200 12.70 -0.54 -9.87
CA LEU A 200 12.20 0.41 -10.86
C LEU A 200 10.70 0.20 -11.15
N GLY A 201 10.22 -1.04 -11.13
CA GLY A 201 8.80 -1.36 -11.24
C GLY A 201 7.99 -0.82 -10.06
N THR A 202 8.49 -0.99 -8.83
CA THR A 202 7.87 -0.36 -7.65
C THR A 202 7.93 1.17 -7.75
N LEU A 203 9.06 1.75 -8.15
CA LEU A 203 9.18 3.21 -8.26
C LEU A 203 8.20 3.79 -9.30
N ALA A 204 7.98 3.07 -10.41
CA ALA A 204 6.98 3.44 -11.40
C ALA A 204 5.55 3.35 -10.84
N HIS A 205 5.27 2.32 -10.02
CA HIS A 205 3.99 2.16 -9.32
C HIS A 205 3.74 3.33 -8.36
N GLU A 206 4.72 3.71 -7.54
CA GLU A 206 4.56 4.85 -6.62
C GLU A 206 4.45 6.18 -7.36
N LEU A 207 5.15 6.35 -8.48
CA LEU A 207 4.99 7.53 -9.32
C LEU A 207 3.58 7.62 -9.93
N GLN A 208 2.94 6.49 -10.23
CA GLN A 208 1.55 6.48 -10.67
C GLN A 208 0.61 7.01 -9.58
N HIS A 209 0.82 6.61 -8.32
CA HIS A 209 0.05 7.13 -7.19
C HIS A 209 0.19 8.66 -7.07
N VAL A 210 1.39 9.21 -7.26
CA VAL A 210 1.58 10.68 -7.31
C VAL A 210 0.75 11.32 -8.42
N VAL A 211 0.75 10.75 -9.63
CA VAL A 211 -0.07 11.29 -10.74
C VAL A 211 -1.55 11.24 -10.41
N HIS A 212 -2.05 10.12 -9.88
CA HIS A 212 -3.45 10.02 -9.48
C HIS A 212 -3.81 11.05 -8.40
N TRP A 213 -2.95 11.22 -7.40
CA TRP A 213 -3.17 12.18 -6.31
C TRP A 213 -3.34 13.63 -6.80
N THR A 214 -2.63 14.03 -7.87
CA THR A 214 -2.82 15.37 -8.47
C THR A 214 -4.21 15.58 -9.08
N VAL A 215 -4.93 14.50 -9.40
CA VAL A 215 -6.28 14.53 -9.98
C VAL A 215 -7.35 14.22 -8.92
N ASP A 216 -7.03 13.32 -7.98
CA ASP A 216 -7.87 12.88 -6.88
C ASP A 216 -7.07 12.88 -5.56
N PRO A 217 -7.19 13.95 -4.74
CA PRO A 217 -6.45 14.07 -3.48
C PRO A 217 -6.78 13.00 -2.42
N SER A 218 -7.78 12.15 -2.66
CA SER A 218 -8.23 11.12 -1.72
C SER A 218 -7.53 9.76 -1.85
N GLU A 219 -6.62 9.62 -2.83
CA GLU A 219 -5.75 8.45 -3.04
C GLU A 219 -5.11 7.90 -1.75
#